data_AF-A0A0A0DL61-F1
#
_entry.id   AF-A0A0A0DL61-F1
#
_cell.length_a   1.000
_cell.length_b   1.000
_cell.length_c   1.000
_cell.angle_alpha   90.00
_cell.angle_beta   90.00
_cell.angle_gamma   90.00
#
_symmetry.space_group_name_H-M   'P 1'
#
loop_
_entity.id
_entity.type
_entity.pdbx_description
1 polymer ?
#
loop_
_entity_poly.entity_id
_entity_poly.type
_entity_poly.pdbx_seq_one_letter_code
_entity_poly.pdbx_strand_id
1 'polypeptide(L)'
;MSTTTITVEAPVCTPYGKAKILIGRYQQGGSIAIQLITLKDEILDEPLATFSTNIAGARTGIDEFCVKSWSENEPLVEPMFDTGLFERTGRSSRNGMVSAEVWRIKSPSLVPPPVIDETMTLAKLAMSRLHIVPLEKLPDVLKGLSAQHRMWLNDTLLNDDESTDEELKDHLTKSCGMPEDVVTAALTFRDQALADPLFHLFDPTAL
;
A
#
# COMPACT_ATOMS: atom_id res chain seq x y z
N MET A 1 -17.88 3.92 3.09
CA MET A 1 -17.45 4.69 4.28
C MET A 1 -17.16 3.69 5.39
N SER A 2 -16.10 3.90 6.18
CA SER A 2 -15.63 2.99 7.24
C SER A 2 -16.67 2.75 8.34
N THR A 3 -16.58 1.61 9.03
CA THR A 3 -17.44 1.20 10.15
C THR A 3 -17.05 1.84 11.49
N THR A 4 -15.91 2.53 11.59
CA THR A 4 -15.50 3.26 12.80
C THR A 4 -14.76 4.53 12.43
N THR A 5 -15.27 5.67 12.88
CA THR A 5 -14.71 7.01 12.68
C THR A 5 -14.56 7.68 14.03
N ILE A 6 -13.40 8.28 14.27
CA ILE A 6 -13.11 9.11 15.44
C ILE A 6 -13.30 10.56 15.05
N THR A 7 -14.20 11.26 15.74
CA THR A 7 -14.39 12.71 15.58
C THR A 7 -13.49 13.43 16.57
N VAL A 8 -12.64 14.32 16.08
CA VAL A 8 -11.86 15.23 16.94
C VAL A 8 -12.80 16.30 17.50
N GLU A 9 -12.84 16.43 18.83
CA GLU A 9 -13.76 17.36 19.50
C GLU A 9 -13.45 18.83 19.24
N ALA A 10 -12.17 19.19 19.26
CA ALA A 10 -11.73 20.56 19.02
C ALA A 10 -11.84 20.90 17.52
N PRO A 11 -12.61 21.94 17.15
CA PRO A 11 -12.72 22.34 15.76
C PRO A 11 -11.42 22.97 15.25
N VAL A 12 -11.13 22.77 13.96
CA VAL A 12 -10.05 23.44 13.24
C VAL A 12 -10.59 24.68 12.52
N CYS A 13 -9.88 25.80 12.62
CA CYS A 13 -10.18 27.00 11.85
C CYS A 13 -9.49 26.92 10.48
N THR A 14 -10.26 26.78 9.41
CA THR A 14 -9.75 26.74 8.04
C THR A 14 -10.06 28.04 7.30
N PRO A 15 -9.41 28.32 6.16
CA PRO A 15 -9.79 29.42 5.27
C PRO A 15 -11.24 29.36 4.77
N TYR A 16 -11.89 28.20 4.88
CA TYR A 16 -13.28 27.97 4.47
C TYR A 16 -14.29 27.97 5.62
N GLY A 17 -13.83 28.30 6.83
CA GLY A 17 -14.63 28.28 8.07
C GLY A 17 -14.18 27.19 9.04
N LYS A 18 -14.92 27.05 10.14
CA LYS A 18 -14.65 26.02 11.16
C LYS A 18 -15.03 24.64 10.62
N ALA A 19 -14.23 23.64 10.95
CA ALA A 19 -14.50 22.25 10.60
C ALA A 19 -14.18 21.29 11.74
N LYS A 20 -14.87 20.15 11.78
CA LYS A 20 -14.48 18.98 12.56
C LYS A 20 -13.53 18.12 11.72
N ILE A 21 -12.58 17.47 12.37
CA ILE A 21 -11.73 16.44 11.74
C ILE A 21 -12.32 15.08 12.05
N LEU A 22 -12.58 14.30 11.00
CA LEU A 22 -12.97 12.91 11.07
C LEU A 22 -11.79 12.04 10.66
N ILE A 23 -11.42 11.09 11.54
CA ILE A 23 -10.34 10.15 11.33
C ILE A 23 -10.95 8.75 11.24
N GLY A 24 -10.80 8.11 10.08
CA GLY A 24 -11.30 6.77 9.82
C GLY A 24 -10.27 5.93 9.08
N ARG A 25 -10.72 4.89 8.40
CA ARG A 25 -9.94 4.12 7.43
C ARG A 25 -10.70 3.97 6.12
N TYR A 26 -10.00 3.94 5.01
CA TYR A 26 -10.62 3.55 3.75
C TYR A 26 -11.06 2.09 3.85
N GLN A 27 -12.29 1.80 3.43
CA GLN A 27 -12.83 0.44 3.44
C GLN A 27 -11.99 -0.48 2.54
N GLN A 28 -11.57 0.03 1.38
CA GLN A 28 -10.60 -0.63 0.52
C GLN A 28 -9.18 -0.19 0.92
N GLY A 29 -8.30 -1.17 1.16
CA GLY A 29 -6.90 -0.93 1.51
C GLY A 29 -6.61 -0.62 2.98
N GLY A 30 -7.61 -0.21 3.77
CA GLY A 30 -7.48 -0.07 5.23
C GLY A 30 -6.60 1.11 5.70
N SER A 31 -6.04 1.91 4.80
CA SER A 31 -5.23 3.09 5.16
C SER A 31 -6.07 4.17 5.84
N ILE A 32 -5.44 5.00 6.67
CA ILE A 32 -6.13 6.06 7.41
C ILE A 32 -6.76 7.08 6.45
N ALA A 33 -8.03 7.42 6.69
CA ALA A 33 -8.74 8.47 6.00
C ALA A 33 -8.90 9.69 6.90
N ILE A 34 -8.53 10.87 6.41
CA ILE A 34 -8.73 12.15 7.11
C ILE A 34 -9.71 12.99 6.30
N GLN A 35 -10.85 13.33 6.91
CA GLN A 35 -11.88 14.17 6.31
C GLN A 35 -12.17 15.37 7.20
N LEU A 36 -12.47 16.51 6.58
CA LEU A 36 -12.95 17.69 7.26
C LEU A 36 -14.43 17.86 6.94
N ILE A 37 -15.23 18.13 7.97
CA ILE A 37 -16.66 18.39 7.86
C ILE A 37 -16.94 19.79 8.37
N THR A 38 -17.70 20.58 7.61
CA THR A 38 -18.05 21.95 8.00
C THR A 38 -18.81 21.98 9.32
N LEU A 39 -18.57 23.03 10.10
CA LEU A 39 -19.40 23.40 11.25
C LEU A 39 -20.17 24.66 10.88
N LYS A 40 -21.43 24.49 10.47
CA LYS A 40 -22.36 25.60 10.25
C LYS A 40 -23.51 25.47 11.25
N ASP A 41 -23.85 26.58 11.91
CA ASP A 41 -24.84 26.58 13.00
C ASP A 41 -26.27 26.20 12.54
N GLU A 42 -26.56 26.22 11.23
CA GLU A 42 -27.92 26.04 10.67
C GLU A 42 -28.04 25.03 9.50
N ILE A 43 -26.95 24.35 9.11
CA ILE A 43 -26.97 23.36 8.01
C ILE A 43 -26.41 22.04 8.52
N LEU A 44 -26.90 20.92 7.96
CA LEU A 44 -26.31 19.60 8.15
C LEU A 44 -24.79 19.64 7.91
N ASP A 45 -24.05 18.90 8.72
CA ASP A 45 -22.61 18.68 8.61
C ASP A 45 -22.24 18.27 7.17
N GLU A 46 -21.73 19.20 6.35
CA GLU A 46 -21.34 18.98 4.94
C GLU A 46 -19.85 18.66 4.80
N PRO A 47 -19.45 17.72 3.92
CA PRO A 47 -18.03 17.50 3.61
C PRO A 47 -17.33 18.76 3.13
N LEU A 48 -16.28 19.17 3.84
CA LEU A 48 -15.40 20.27 3.45
C LEU A 48 -14.29 19.80 2.52
N ALA A 49 -13.56 18.76 2.95
CA ALA A 49 -12.39 18.27 2.25
C ALA A 49 -12.07 16.81 2.62
N THR A 50 -11.48 16.07 1.68
CA THR A 50 -10.78 14.82 1.99
C THR A 50 -9.28 15.11 1.97
N PHE A 51 -8.65 15.13 3.14
CA PHE A 51 -7.27 15.57 3.33
C PHE A 51 -6.25 14.44 3.11
N SER A 52 -6.68 13.19 3.20
CA SER A 52 -5.89 12.01 2.81
C SER A 52 -6.07 11.66 1.32
N THR A 53 -5.05 11.07 0.70
CA THR A 53 -5.15 10.51 -0.66
C THR A 53 -4.71 9.05 -0.74
N ASN A 54 -3.72 8.64 0.07
CA ASN A 54 -3.19 7.26 0.14
C ASN A 54 -2.97 6.62 -1.24
N ILE A 55 -1.97 7.13 -1.95
CA ILE A 55 -1.63 6.63 -3.28
C ILE A 55 -1.28 5.12 -3.24
N ALA A 56 -1.68 4.39 -4.27
CA ALA A 56 -1.45 2.95 -4.36
C ALA A 56 0.06 2.63 -4.24
N GLY A 57 0.38 1.59 -3.46
CA GLY A 57 1.77 1.18 -3.18
C GLY A 57 2.49 2.00 -2.11
N ALA A 58 1.86 3.03 -1.52
CA ALA A 58 2.45 3.78 -0.43
C ALA A 58 2.67 2.90 0.82
N ARG A 59 3.90 2.91 1.34
CA ARG A 59 4.25 2.24 2.60
C ARG A 59 4.02 3.18 3.79
N THR A 60 2.82 3.12 4.36
CA THR A 60 2.41 3.84 5.58
C THR A 60 2.29 2.87 6.76
N GLY A 61 2.74 3.29 7.93
CA GLY A 61 2.50 2.62 9.21
C GLY A 61 1.03 2.67 9.64
N ILE A 62 0.74 2.04 10.78
CA ILE A 62 -0.64 1.92 11.29
C ILE A 62 -1.26 3.26 11.66
N ASP A 63 -0.43 4.25 11.99
CA ASP A 63 -0.73 5.60 12.44
C ASP A 63 -0.35 6.68 11.40
N GLU A 64 -0.01 6.26 10.17
CA GLU A 64 0.45 7.13 9.10
C GLU A 64 -0.49 7.13 7.89
N PHE A 65 -0.42 8.20 7.11
CA PHE A 65 -1.21 8.37 5.88
C PHE A 65 -0.51 9.30 4.89
N CYS A 66 -0.88 9.19 3.62
CA CYS A 66 -0.47 10.14 2.60
C CYS A 66 -1.42 11.33 2.54
N VAL A 67 -0.85 12.53 2.65
CA VAL A 67 -1.60 13.80 2.61
C VAL A 67 -1.80 14.27 1.18
N LYS A 68 -3.00 14.78 0.91
CA LYS A 68 -3.29 15.56 -0.29
C LYS A 68 -3.01 17.03 -0.01
N SER A 69 -1.75 17.45 -0.10
CA SER A 69 -1.29 18.80 0.24
C SER A 69 -1.29 19.78 -0.95
N TRP A 70 -2.13 19.52 -1.96
CA TRP A 70 -2.18 20.27 -3.22
C TRP A 70 -3.61 20.61 -3.60
N SER A 71 -3.75 21.44 -4.64
CA SER A 71 -5.04 21.88 -5.17
C SER A 71 -5.90 22.52 -4.08
N GLU A 72 -7.16 22.11 -3.94
CA GLU A 72 -8.12 22.68 -2.99
C GLU A 72 -7.73 22.51 -1.52
N ASN A 73 -6.80 21.60 -1.23
CA ASN A 73 -6.36 21.30 0.14
C ASN A 73 -5.07 22.02 0.55
N GLU A 74 -4.37 22.68 -0.38
CA GLU A 74 -3.14 23.42 -0.05
C GLU A 74 -3.34 24.41 1.11
N PRO A 75 -4.45 25.19 1.17
CA PRO A 75 -4.70 26.11 2.29
C PRO A 75 -5.05 25.43 3.62
N LEU A 76 -5.25 24.10 3.63
CA LEU A 76 -5.57 23.34 4.83
C LEU A 76 -4.32 22.81 5.55
N VAL A 77 -3.14 22.85 4.92
CA VAL A 77 -1.91 22.27 5.47
C VAL A 77 -1.53 22.89 6.82
N GLU A 78 -1.39 24.23 6.86
CA GLU A 78 -1.05 24.94 8.10
C GLU A 78 -2.13 24.80 9.19
N PRO A 79 -3.44 25.01 8.91
CA PRO A 79 -4.49 24.74 9.89
C PRO A 79 -4.45 23.32 10.47
N MET A 80 -4.16 22.31 9.65
CA MET A 80 -4.06 20.94 10.12
C MET A 80 -2.84 20.73 11.01
N PHE A 81 -1.70 21.39 10.74
CA PHE A 81 -0.54 21.36 11.64
C PHE A 81 -0.78 22.07 12.96
N ASP A 82 -1.44 23.22 12.93
CA ASP A 82 -1.71 24.05 14.11
C ASP A 82 -2.59 23.33 15.14
N THR A 83 -3.33 22.30 14.73
CA THR A 83 -4.06 21.42 15.67
C THR A 83 -3.15 20.68 16.63
N GLY A 84 -1.86 20.52 16.29
CA GLY A 84 -0.90 19.72 17.03
C GLY A 84 -1.14 18.21 16.94
N LEU A 85 -2.11 17.74 16.16
CA LEU A 85 -2.48 16.32 16.06
C LEU A 85 -1.57 15.51 15.14
N PHE A 86 -0.90 16.17 14.20
CA PHE A 86 -0.12 15.53 13.15
C PHE A 86 1.36 15.96 13.18
N GLU A 87 2.22 15.13 12.60
CA GLU A 87 3.62 15.46 12.31
C GLU A 87 4.04 15.03 10.92
N ARG A 88 4.96 15.79 10.32
CA ARG A 88 5.67 15.38 9.10
C ARG A 88 6.63 14.26 9.48
N THR A 89 6.59 13.16 8.75
CA THR A 89 7.58 12.08 8.92
C THR A 89 8.89 12.35 8.16
N GLY A 90 8.88 13.35 7.26
CA GLY A 90 9.97 13.60 6.31
C GLY A 90 9.98 12.65 5.11
N ARG A 91 9.10 11.64 5.07
CA ARG A 91 8.95 10.73 3.94
C ARG A 91 7.87 11.22 2.97
N SER A 92 8.02 10.83 1.71
CA SER A 92 6.99 10.96 0.69
C SER A 92 6.80 9.61 0.00
N SER A 93 5.60 9.40 -0.52
CA SER A 93 5.29 8.30 -1.42
C SER A 93 5.03 8.86 -2.81
N ARG A 94 5.49 8.16 -3.86
CA ARG A 94 5.27 8.56 -5.24
C ARG A 94 4.62 7.44 -6.05
N ASN A 95 3.62 7.78 -6.84
CA ASN A 95 3.03 6.90 -7.84
C ASN A 95 2.78 7.72 -9.12
N GLY A 96 3.51 7.37 -10.19
CA GLY A 96 3.51 8.14 -11.44
C GLY A 96 3.93 9.60 -11.24
N MET A 97 3.03 10.52 -11.63
CA MET A 97 3.22 11.97 -11.52
C MET A 97 2.79 12.54 -10.16
N VAL A 98 2.21 11.72 -9.27
CA VAL A 98 1.73 12.16 -7.95
C VAL A 98 2.75 11.81 -6.88
N SER A 99 3.13 12.80 -6.08
CA SER A 99 3.95 12.65 -4.87
C SER A 99 3.19 13.20 -3.68
N ALA A 100 3.02 12.40 -2.64
CA ALA A 100 2.30 12.75 -1.43
C ALA A 100 3.19 12.60 -0.20
N GLU A 101 3.20 13.61 0.67
CA GLU A 101 3.89 13.53 1.95
C GLU A 101 3.23 12.46 2.84
N VAL A 102 4.04 11.76 3.63
CA VAL A 102 3.56 10.84 4.67
C VAL A 102 3.57 11.57 6.00
N TRP A 103 2.40 11.70 6.60
CA TRP A 103 2.24 12.28 7.94
C TRP A 103 1.82 11.19 8.92
N ARG A 104 2.05 11.47 10.21
CA ARG A 104 1.70 10.60 11.34
C ARG A 104 0.71 11.29 12.26
N ILE A 105 -0.25 10.52 12.79
CA ILE A 105 -1.10 10.92 13.91
C ILE A 105 -0.30 10.77 15.20
N LYS A 106 -0.12 11.84 15.97
CA LYS A 106 0.72 11.81 17.18
C LYS A 106 0.13 10.99 18.32
N SER A 107 -1.21 11.00 18.48
CA SER A 107 -1.88 10.31 19.57
C SER A 107 -2.42 8.95 19.12
N PRO A 108 -1.97 7.82 19.72
CA PRO A 108 -2.51 6.49 19.41
C PRO A 108 -4.02 6.36 19.64
N SER A 109 -4.59 7.14 20.57
CA SER A 109 -6.04 7.15 20.83
C SER A 109 -6.87 7.68 19.66
N LEU A 110 -6.24 8.41 18.73
CA LEU A 110 -6.86 8.96 17.53
C LEU A 110 -6.64 8.08 16.30
N VAL A 111 -5.94 6.95 16.44
CA VAL A 111 -5.70 6.00 15.35
C VAL A 111 -6.84 4.97 15.35
N PRO A 112 -7.71 4.97 14.33
CA PRO A 112 -8.78 3.97 14.25
C PRO A 112 -8.17 2.57 14.14
N PRO A 113 -8.80 1.56 14.75
CA PRO A 113 -8.34 0.18 14.60
C PRO A 113 -8.34 -0.20 13.12
N PRO A 114 -7.42 -1.07 12.66
CA PRO A 114 -7.45 -1.62 11.31
C PRO A 114 -8.83 -2.16 10.99
N VAL A 115 -9.32 -1.94 9.77
CA VAL A 115 -10.55 -2.59 9.32
C VAL A 115 -10.24 -4.08 9.29
N ILE A 116 -10.83 -4.82 10.24
CA ILE A 116 -10.81 -6.29 10.22
C ILE A 116 -11.84 -6.70 9.18
N ASP A 117 -11.46 -6.56 7.91
CA ASP A 117 -12.25 -7.05 6.80
C ASP A 117 -12.09 -8.58 6.74
N GLU A 118 -13.16 -9.33 6.45
CA GLU A 118 -13.07 -10.77 6.20
C GLU A 118 -12.07 -11.07 5.06
N THR A 119 -11.85 -10.09 4.18
CA THR A 119 -10.80 -10.08 3.15
C THR A 119 -9.37 -10.05 3.72
N MET A 120 -9.11 -9.43 4.88
CA MET A 120 -7.82 -9.56 5.58
C MET A 120 -7.65 -10.94 6.22
N THR A 121 -8.73 -11.58 6.66
CA THR A 121 -8.70 -12.98 7.12
C THR A 121 -8.47 -13.91 5.95
N LEU A 122 -9.08 -13.67 4.78
CA LEU A 122 -8.81 -14.39 3.54
C LEU A 122 -7.43 -14.09 2.96
N ALA A 123 -6.89 -12.87 3.08
CA ALA A 123 -5.52 -12.56 2.70
C ALA A 123 -4.53 -13.21 3.65
N LYS A 124 -4.79 -13.22 4.98
CA LYS A 124 -4.01 -14.03 5.93
C LYS A 124 -4.18 -15.53 5.70
N LEU A 125 -5.36 -16.01 5.30
CA LEU A 125 -5.61 -17.41 4.95
C LEU A 125 -4.93 -17.79 3.63
N ALA A 126 -4.98 -16.92 2.63
CA ALA A 126 -4.33 -17.06 1.33
C ALA A 126 -2.81 -17.00 1.50
N MET A 127 -2.30 -16.06 2.31
CA MET A 127 -0.91 -16.00 2.75
C MET A 127 -0.49 -17.25 3.53
N SER A 128 -1.37 -17.81 4.37
CA SER A 128 -1.15 -19.11 5.03
C SER A 128 -1.30 -20.33 4.10
N ARG A 129 -1.76 -20.11 2.87
CA ARG A 129 -1.92 -21.10 1.80
C ARG A 129 -0.97 -20.86 0.62
N LEU A 130 -0.11 -19.84 0.68
CA LEU A 130 0.90 -19.65 -0.37
C LEU A 130 1.84 -20.84 -0.34
N HIS A 131 1.98 -21.48 -1.47
CA HIS A 131 2.95 -22.55 -1.65
C HIS A 131 4.27 -21.91 -2.06
N ILE A 132 4.98 -21.40 -1.05
CA ILE A 132 6.30 -20.79 -1.21
C ILE A 132 7.35 -21.90 -1.23
N VAL A 133 8.23 -21.90 -2.23
CA VAL A 133 9.36 -22.82 -2.23
C VAL A 133 10.29 -22.49 -1.05
N PRO A 134 10.53 -23.43 -0.13
CA PRO A 134 11.43 -23.19 1.00
C PRO A 134 12.85 -22.86 0.51
N LEU A 135 13.52 -21.92 1.17
CA LEU A 135 14.83 -21.41 0.76
C LEU A 135 15.86 -22.54 0.62
N GLU A 136 15.80 -23.57 1.46
CA GLU A 136 16.66 -24.74 1.43
C GLU A 136 16.46 -25.65 0.21
N LYS A 137 15.28 -25.57 -0.44
CA LYS A 137 14.96 -26.33 -1.67
C LYS A 137 15.27 -25.55 -2.95
N LEU A 138 15.56 -24.25 -2.84
CA LEU A 138 15.98 -23.45 -3.98
C LEU A 138 17.40 -23.81 -4.41
N PRO A 139 17.70 -23.86 -5.72
CA PRO A 139 19.06 -23.85 -6.24
C PRO A 139 19.88 -22.66 -5.71
N ASP A 140 21.18 -22.84 -5.48
CA ASP A 140 22.05 -21.81 -4.88
C ASP A 140 22.10 -20.51 -5.72
N VAL A 141 22.03 -20.64 -7.05
CA VAL A 141 21.97 -19.51 -7.98
C VAL A 141 20.77 -18.58 -7.75
N LEU A 142 19.67 -19.10 -7.18
CA LEU A 142 18.45 -18.34 -6.89
C LEU A 142 18.48 -17.67 -5.51
N LYS A 143 19.24 -18.21 -4.55
CA LYS A 143 19.28 -17.72 -3.16
C LYS A 143 19.87 -16.32 -3.06
N GLY A 144 20.85 -16.00 -3.91
CA GLY A 144 21.57 -14.71 -3.89
C GLY A 144 20.88 -13.57 -4.63
N LEU A 145 19.70 -13.78 -5.23
CA LEU A 145 19.06 -12.78 -6.07
C LEU A 145 18.58 -11.56 -5.27
N SER A 146 18.63 -10.40 -5.92
CA SER A 146 18.04 -9.16 -5.41
C SER A 146 16.52 -9.30 -5.29
N ALA A 147 15.92 -8.52 -4.39
CA ALA A 147 14.47 -8.38 -4.26
C ALA A 147 13.77 -8.14 -5.61
N GLN A 148 14.33 -7.25 -6.42
CA GLN A 148 13.80 -6.92 -7.75
C GLN A 148 13.81 -8.12 -8.70
N HIS A 149 14.91 -8.88 -8.75
CA HIS A 149 14.99 -10.07 -9.62
C HIS A 149 14.05 -11.18 -9.15
N ARG A 150 13.92 -11.38 -7.84
CA ARG A 150 12.97 -12.35 -7.27
C ARG A 150 11.52 -11.98 -7.58
N MET A 151 11.19 -10.70 -7.54
CA MET A 151 9.85 -10.20 -7.88
C MET A 151 9.54 -10.46 -9.36
N TRP A 152 10.46 -10.14 -10.27
CA TRP A 152 10.28 -10.42 -11.69
C TRP A 152 10.10 -11.92 -11.97
N LEU A 153 10.89 -12.79 -11.35
CA LEU A 153 10.72 -14.24 -11.52
C LEU A 153 9.36 -14.74 -11.03
N ASN A 154 8.90 -14.29 -9.86
CA ASN A 154 7.56 -14.64 -9.37
C ASN A 154 6.46 -14.16 -10.32
N ASP A 155 6.56 -12.91 -10.79
CA ASP A 155 5.57 -12.29 -11.67
C ASP A 155 5.50 -13.01 -13.02
N THR A 156 6.65 -13.27 -13.64
CA THR A 156 6.73 -13.98 -14.93
C THR A 156 6.21 -15.42 -14.82
N LEU A 157 6.52 -16.15 -13.75
CA LEU A 157 6.05 -17.53 -13.59
C LEU A 157 4.55 -17.64 -13.31
N LEU A 158 3.96 -16.63 -12.65
CA LEU A 158 2.55 -16.66 -12.24
C LEU A 158 1.60 -16.08 -13.29
N ASN A 159 2.07 -15.15 -14.12
CA ASN A 159 1.21 -14.35 -14.99
C ASN A 159 1.40 -14.64 -16.49
N ASP A 160 2.32 -15.53 -16.88
CA ASP A 160 2.60 -15.85 -18.29
C ASP A 160 2.50 -17.37 -18.58
N ASP A 161 1.28 -17.81 -18.87
CA ASP A 161 0.93 -19.17 -19.27
C ASP A 161 0.88 -19.38 -20.80
N GLU A 162 1.01 -18.30 -21.58
CA GLU A 162 0.92 -18.34 -23.04
C GLU A 162 2.28 -18.45 -23.73
N SER A 163 3.35 -17.88 -23.15
CA SER A 163 4.68 -17.86 -23.77
C SER A 163 5.42 -19.20 -23.68
N THR A 164 6.33 -19.48 -24.60
CA THR A 164 7.23 -20.65 -24.52
C THR A 164 8.38 -20.43 -23.53
N ASP A 165 9.02 -21.50 -23.06
CA ASP A 165 10.19 -21.40 -22.17
C ASP A 165 11.33 -20.61 -22.82
N GLU A 166 11.51 -20.75 -24.14
CA GLU A 166 12.49 -20.00 -24.91
C GLU A 166 12.18 -18.49 -24.95
N GLU A 167 10.91 -18.11 -25.10
CA GLU A 167 10.48 -16.70 -25.10
C GLU A 167 10.64 -16.06 -23.73
N LEU A 168 10.24 -16.77 -22.66
CA LEU A 168 10.44 -16.33 -21.29
C LEU A 168 11.93 -16.18 -20.95
N LYS A 169 12.74 -17.14 -21.41
CA LYS A 169 14.18 -17.12 -21.22
C LYS A 169 14.81 -15.91 -21.91
N ASP A 170 14.38 -15.62 -23.14
CA ASP A 170 14.85 -14.46 -23.89
C ASP A 170 14.49 -13.15 -23.19
N HIS A 171 13.24 -13.02 -22.73
CA HIS A 171 12.76 -11.83 -22.01
C HIS A 171 13.52 -11.60 -20.71
N LEU A 172 13.61 -12.62 -19.84
CA LEU A 172 14.27 -12.49 -18.54
C LEU A 172 15.78 -12.21 -18.68
N THR A 173 16.42 -12.78 -19.69
CA THR A 173 17.86 -12.57 -19.91
C THR A 173 18.13 -11.21 -20.57
N LYS A 174 17.42 -10.86 -21.65
CA LYS A 174 17.70 -9.65 -22.44
C LYS A 174 17.02 -8.38 -21.89
N SER A 175 15.78 -8.49 -21.42
CA SER A 175 15.00 -7.35 -20.95
C SER A 175 15.16 -7.12 -19.45
N CYS A 176 15.22 -8.20 -18.66
CA CYS A 176 15.39 -8.10 -17.20
C CYS A 176 16.87 -8.21 -16.76
N GLY A 177 17.80 -8.47 -17.68
CA GLY A 177 19.24 -8.52 -17.39
C GLY A 177 19.65 -9.66 -16.47
N MET A 178 18.84 -10.73 -16.38
CA MET A 178 19.13 -11.87 -15.50
C MET A 178 20.19 -12.79 -16.13
N PRO A 179 21.09 -13.38 -15.31
CA PRO A 179 22.00 -14.42 -15.76
C PRO A 179 21.24 -15.64 -16.32
N GLU A 180 21.76 -16.26 -17.38
CA GLU A 180 21.08 -17.36 -18.06
C GLU A 180 20.90 -18.60 -17.17
N ASP A 181 21.86 -18.86 -16.28
CA ASP A 181 21.83 -19.94 -15.29
C ASP A 181 20.73 -19.72 -14.23
N VAL A 182 20.52 -18.47 -13.81
CA VAL A 182 19.41 -18.07 -12.93
C VAL A 182 18.06 -18.31 -13.59
N VAL A 183 17.90 -17.86 -14.84
CA VAL A 183 16.63 -18.00 -15.57
C VAL A 183 16.31 -19.47 -15.83
N THR A 184 17.31 -20.23 -16.27
CA THR A 184 17.17 -21.68 -16.50
C THR A 184 16.78 -22.40 -15.21
N ALA A 185 17.39 -22.05 -14.07
CA ALA A 185 17.01 -22.62 -12.77
C ALA A 185 15.58 -22.26 -12.36
N ALA A 186 15.14 -21.02 -12.59
CA ALA A 186 13.79 -20.58 -12.25
C ALA A 186 12.70 -21.28 -13.09
N LEU A 187 12.94 -21.47 -14.39
CA LEU A 187 11.99 -22.13 -15.29
C LEU A 187 11.75 -23.62 -14.94
N THR A 188 12.64 -24.27 -14.19
CA THR A 188 12.39 -25.63 -13.68
C THR A 188 11.17 -25.73 -12.75
N PHE A 189 10.70 -24.60 -12.21
CA PHE A 189 9.52 -24.51 -11.36
C PHE A 189 8.25 -24.13 -12.13
N ARG A 190 8.33 -23.92 -13.45
CA ARG A 190 7.23 -23.41 -14.26
C ARG A 190 6.00 -24.33 -14.24
N ASP A 191 6.19 -25.63 -14.41
CA ASP A 191 5.07 -26.58 -14.37
C ASP A 191 4.33 -26.55 -13.03
N GLN A 192 5.05 -26.30 -11.93
CA GLN A 192 4.45 -26.16 -10.59
C GLN A 192 3.68 -24.85 -10.46
N ALA A 193 4.23 -23.76 -11.01
CA ALA A 193 3.56 -22.45 -11.04
C ALA A 193 2.27 -22.48 -11.88
N LEU A 194 2.28 -23.16 -13.03
CA LEU A 194 1.09 -23.30 -13.88
C LEU A 194 0.03 -24.23 -13.27
N ALA A 195 0.45 -25.26 -12.54
CA ALA A 195 -0.46 -26.19 -11.88
C ALA A 195 -1.11 -25.61 -10.61
N ASP A 196 -0.50 -24.59 -10.01
CA ASP A 196 -0.95 -24.00 -8.75
C ASP A 196 -0.90 -22.46 -8.77
N PRO A 197 -2.05 -21.78 -8.87
CA PRO A 197 -2.11 -20.32 -8.91
C PRO A 197 -1.70 -19.64 -7.58
N LEU A 198 -1.43 -20.40 -6.52
CA LEU A 198 -0.90 -19.91 -5.24
C LEU A 198 0.60 -20.20 -5.05
N PHE A 199 1.27 -20.73 -6.07
CA PHE A 199 2.70 -21.02 -6.04
C PHE A 199 3.52 -19.73 -6.08
N HIS A 200 4.54 -19.64 -5.25
CA HIS A 200 5.54 -18.59 -5.37
C HIS A 200 6.94 -19.18 -5.23
N LEU A 201 7.84 -18.78 -6.14
CA LEU A 201 9.25 -19.18 -6.07
C LEU A 201 9.97 -18.49 -4.90
N PHE A 202 9.60 -17.25 -4.61
CA PHE A 202 10.10 -16.48 -3.47
C PHE A 202 8.95 -15.91 -2.63
N ASP A 203 9.16 -15.77 -1.32
CA ASP A 203 8.17 -15.16 -0.42
C ASP A 203 7.89 -13.70 -0.83
N PRO A 204 6.68 -13.37 -1.32
CA PRO A 204 6.35 -12.02 -1.80
C PRO A 204 6.34 -10.96 -0.68
N THR A 205 6.32 -11.36 0.59
CA THR A 205 6.39 -10.44 1.73
C THR A 205 7.82 -10.04 2.11
N ALA A 206 8.81 -10.79 1.62
CA ALA A 206 10.23 -10.58 1.86
C ALA A 206 10.95 -9.94 0.65
N LEU A 207 10.20 -9.48 -0.37
CA LEU A 207 10.68 -8.81 -1.58
C LEU A 207 10.61 -7.28 -1.47
#